data_AF-A0A951DND5-F1
#
_entry.id   AF-A0A951DND5-F1
#
_cell.length_a   1.000
_cell.length_b   1.000
_cell.length_c   1.000
_cell.angle_alpha   90.00
_cell.angle_beta   90.00
_cell.angle_gamma   90.00
#
_symmetry.space_group_name_H-M   'P 1'
#
loop_
_entity.id
_entity.type
_entity.pdbx_description
1 polymer ?
#
loop_
_entity_poly.entity_id
_entity_poly.type
_entity_poly.pdbx_seq_one_letter_code
_entity_poly.pdbx_strand_id
1 'polypeptide(L)'
;MQQRAVSDEQFIPGQQLSRLFYEDAVRPIMDRHFADLRHGAGLLGTGSDVLGFDTPRSMDHHWGPRVWLYLRESDFSQHLAAEIHRVLADELPFVIHGFPTHFVEIDPARHTVFMSFTDQRPINHMVFVTTARRFFNSYLGLDPLAHELSPAEWLSMPEQCLRTVTSGSVHRDDLDELRRAQALLRWYPHDVWLYVLAAQWRRIEQEEAFVGRCGEVGDDLGSRVVAARLVRELMHLCLLMEQQYAPYSKWFGTAFSRLRCAPDLTPHLSAVLAAGDSHECEQHLIPAYRKVAEMHNSLRLTPPLPTETSRFHDRPFQVLHGDVFADALRAEIHDPRVAAVRAHIGSLSQWADSTDILSYPSWYPVLRQSVYESAR
;
A
#
# COMPACT_ATOMS: atom_id res chain seq x y z
N MET A 1 -40.06 0.16 -7.00
CA MET A 1 -39.22 1.23 -7.56
C MET A 1 -38.15 0.58 -8.40
N GLN A 2 -38.04 0.92 -9.69
CA GLN A 2 -36.88 0.53 -10.50
C GLN A 2 -35.64 1.14 -9.84
N GLN A 3 -34.64 0.32 -9.52
CA GLN A 3 -33.31 0.80 -9.15
C GLN A 3 -32.82 1.67 -10.31
N ARG A 4 -32.72 3.00 -10.11
CA ARG A 4 -31.88 3.81 -10.99
C ARG A 4 -30.46 3.32 -10.76
N ALA A 5 -29.89 2.63 -11.73
CA ALA A 5 -28.46 2.33 -11.71
C ALA A 5 -27.70 3.64 -11.93
N VAL A 6 -26.64 3.86 -11.14
CA VAL A 6 -25.65 4.87 -11.47
C VAL A 6 -24.97 4.40 -12.76
N SER A 7 -24.97 5.23 -13.82
CA SER A 7 -24.36 4.83 -15.10
C SER A 7 -22.84 4.95 -15.05
N ASP A 8 -22.13 4.10 -15.80
CA ASP A 8 -20.67 4.17 -15.96
C ASP A 8 -20.19 5.51 -16.52
N GLU A 9 -21.05 6.24 -17.25
CA GLU A 9 -20.79 7.58 -17.78
C GLU A 9 -20.71 8.66 -16.69
N GLN A 10 -21.27 8.39 -15.50
CA GLN A 10 -21.23 9.27 -14.34
C GLN A 10 -20.23 8.73 -13.31
N PHE A 11 -18.93 8.80 -13.64
CA PHE A 11 -17.85 8.41 -12.73
C PHE A 11 -17.09 9.64 -12.22
N ILE A 12 -16.93 9.73 -10.90
CA ILE A 12 -16.08 10.72 -10.22
C ILE A 12 -15.08 9.91 -9.39
N PRO A 13 -13.75 10.09 -9.54
CA PRO A 13 -12.77 9.38 -8.72
C PRO A 13 -13.10 9.48 -7.22
N GLY A 14 -13.00 8.38 -6.48
CA GLY A 14 -13.57 8.30 -5.14
C GLY A 14 -12.94 9.26 -4.13
N GLN A 15 -11.66 9.62 -4.27
CA GLN A 15 -11.07 10.71 -3.47
C GLN A 15 -11.75 12.06 -3.72
N GLN A 16 -12.10 12.35 -4.98
CA GLN A 16 -12.81 13.56 -5.36
C GLN A 16 -14.27 13.52 -4.87
N LEU A 17 -14.96 12.37 -5.03
CA LEU A 17 -16.33 12.21 -4.53
C LEU A 17 -16.39 12.35 -3.00
N SER A 18 -15.43 11.78 -2.26
CA SER A 18 -15.32 11.93 -0.81
C SER A 18 -15.13 13.40 -0.40
N ARG A 19 -14.28 14.14 -1.13
CA ARG A 19 -14.07 15.57 -0.88
C ARG A 19 -15.36 16.37 -1.07
N LEU A 20 -16.02 16.18 -2.21
CA LEU A 20 -17.29 16.85 -2.53
C LEU A 20 -18.37 16.50 -1.51
N PHE A 21 -18.47 15.23 -1.12
CA PHE A 21 -19.41 14.79 -0.08
C PHE A 21 -19.15 15.47 1.26
N TYR A 22 -17.88 15.61 1.65
CA TYR A 22 -17.52 16.33 2.85
C TYR A 22 -17.85 17.82 2.77
N GLU A 23 -17.40 18.51 1.73
CA GLU A 23 -17.53 19.96 1.57
C GLU A 23 -19.00 20.40 1.40
N ASP A 24 -19.77 19.68 0.58
CA ASP A 24 -21.11 20.10 0.18
C ASP A 24 -22.23 19.58 1.11
N ALA A 25 -22.00 18.46 1.83
CA ALA A 25 -23.05 17.81 2.63
C ALA A 25 -22.68 17.65 4.11
N VAL A 26 -21.54 17.01 4.43
CA VAL A 26 -21.19 16.69 5.83
C VAL A 26 -20.82 17.94 6.61
N ARG A 27 -19.88 18.75 6.09
CA ARG A 27 -19.38 19.94 6.77
C ARG A 27 -20.49 20.94 7.13
N PRO A 28 -21.43 21.30 6.23
CA PRO A 28 -22.51 22.21 6.60
C PRO A 28 -23.40 21.71 7.75
N ILE A 29 -23.59 20.40 7.89
CA ILE A 29 -24.35 19.81 9.02
C ILE A 29 -23.50 19.88 10.30
N MET A 30 -22.22 19.52 10.21
CA MET A 30 -21.28 19.62 11.33
C MET A 30 -21.17 21.05 11.86
N ASP A 31 -21.02 22.04 10.96
CA ASP A 31 -20.89 23.45 11.32
C ASP A 31 -22.19 24.01 11.96
N ARG A 32 -23.36 23.43 11.69
CA ARG A 32 -24.65 23.84 12.32
C ARG A 32 -24.89 23.23 13.69
N HIS A 33 -24.65 21.93 13.85
CA HIS A 33 -25.02 21.19 15.07
C HIS A 33 -23.86 21.00 16.05
N PHE A 34 -22.62 21.09 15.55
CA PHE A 34 -21.39 20.82 16.30
C PHE A 34 -20.34 21.90 16.02
N ALA A 35 -20.74 23.17 15.96
CA ALA A 35 -19.92 24.30 15.50
C ALA A 35 -18.55 24.42 16.20
N ASP A 36 -18.49 24.12 17.50
CA ASP A 36 -17.27 24.21 18.30
C ASP A 36 -16.41 22.92 18.27
N LEU A 37 -16.88 21.87 17.60
CA LEU A 37 -16.21 20.57 17.53
C LEU A 37 -15.15 20.57 16.42
N ARG A 38 -13.90 20.81 16.81
CA ARG A 38 -12.74 20.66 15.93
C ARG A 38 -12.58 19.20 15.51
N HIS A 39 -12.33 18.99 14.22
CA HIS A 39 -12.16 17.65 13.68
C HIS A 39 -11.24 17.62 12.46
N GLY A 40 -10.64 16.47 12.21
CA GLY A 40 -10.12 16.10 10.90
C GLY A 40 -11.21 15.44 10.06
N ALA A 41 -11.07 15.52 8.74
CA ALA A 41 -11.93 14.81 7.79
C ALA A 41 -11.13 14.33 6.58
N GLY A 42 -11.35 13.08 6.16
CA GLY A 42 -10.61 12.53 5.03
C GLY A 42 -11.06 11.14 4.59
N LEU A 43 -10.49 10.70 3.47
CA LEU A 43 -10.61 9.34 2.96
C LEU A 43 -9.28 8.61 3.17
N LEU A 44 -9.21 7.82 4.24
CA LEU A 44 -8.08 6.95 4.55
C LEU A 44 -8.59 5.51 4.78
N GLY A 45 -7.65 4.55 4.77
CA GLY A 45 -7.94 3.14 5.01
C GLY A 45 -7.95 2.31 3.73
N THR A 46 -8.79 1.30 3.63
CA THR A 46 -8.80 0.39 2.48
C THR A 46 -9.62 0.91 1.31
N GLY A 47 -9.25 0.48 0.10
CA GLY A 47 -10.04 0.69 -1.11
C GLY A 47 -9.22 1.24 -2.27
N SER A 48 -9.61 0.90 -3.50
CA SER A 48 -8.99 1.45 -4.71
C SER A 48 -9.27 2.93 -4.89
N ASP A 49 -10.38 3.43 -4.34
CA ASP A 49 -10.71 4.84 -4.25
C ASP A 49 -9.70 5.60 -3.38
N VAL A 50 -9.25 5.01 -2.26
CA VAL A 50 -8.19 5.59 -1.43
C VAL A 50 -6.87 5.66 -2.20
N LEU A 51 -6.59 4.65 -3.03
CA LEU A 51 -5.36 4.60 -3.85
C LEU A 51 -5.41 5.50 -5.11
N GLY A 52 -6.59 5.97 -5.53
CA GLY A 52 -6.77 6.63 -6.83
C GLY A 52 -6.59 5.67 -8.02
N PHE A 53 -6.94 4.40 -7.81
CA PHE A 53 -6.96 3.33 -8.83
C PHE A 53 -8.39 2.86 -9.15
N ASP A 54 -9.39 3.44 -8.52
CA ASP A 54 -10.78 3.11 -8.80
C ASP A 54 -11.16 3.47 -10.23
N THR A 55 -12.12 2.69 -10.73
CA THR A 55 -12.67 2.77 -12.08
C THR A 55 -14.19 2.72 -11.96
N PRO A 56 -14.96 2.98 -13.04
CA PRO A 56 -16.42 2.82 -13.01
C PRO A 56 -16.88 1.46 -12.45
N ARG A 57 -16.15 0.37 -12.74
CA ARG A 57 -16.44 -0.95 -12.17
C ARG A 57 -16.40 -0.99 -10.64
N SER A 58 -15.59 -0.14 -10.00
CA SER A 58 -15.43 -0.14 -8.53
C SER A 58 -16.68 0.38 -7.79
N MET A 59 -17.63 1.01 -8.49
CA MET A 59 -18.88 1.51 -7.91
C MET A 59 -19.85 0.40 -7.48
N ASP A 60 -19.50 -0.86 -7.75
CA ASP A 60 -20.31 -2.04 -7.48
C ASP A 60 -20.23 -2.53 -6.02
N HIS A 61 -19.37 -2.00 -5.15
CA HIS A 61 -19.41 -2.23 -3.69
C HIS A 61 -18.39 -1.34 -2.96
N HIS A 62 -18.66 -1.03 -1.68
CA HIS A 62 -17.72 -0.31 -0.79
C HIS A 62 -17.15 1.02 -1.33
N TRP A 63 -17.80 1.58 -2.34
CA TRP A 63 -17.44 2.80 -3.05
C TRP A 63 -18.65 3.74 -3.06
N GLY A 64 -18.40 5.05 -2.94
CA GLY A 64 -19.44 6.08 -3.02
C GLY A 64 -19.14 7.28 -2.11
N PRO A 65 -20.14 8.10 -1.80
CA PRO A 65 -20.00 9.21 -0.86
C PRO A 65 -19.66 8.70 0.55
N ARG A 66 -18.37 8.69 0.88
CA ARG A 66 -17.86 8.22 2.18
C ARG A 66 -16.73 9.12 2.71
N VAL A 67 -16.65 9.26 4.03
CA VAL A 67 -15.62 10.07 4.69
C VAL A 67 -15.45 9.65 6.15
N TRP A 68 -14.25 9.76 6.69
CA TRP A 68 -13.98 9.65 8.12
C TRP A 68 -13.95 11.04 8.75
N LEU A 69 -14.57 11.18 9.92
CA LEU A 69 -14.43 12.30 10.84
C LEU A 69 -13.55 11.87 12.01
N TYR A 70 -12.47 12.62 12.23
CA TYR A 70 -11.48 12.36 13.27
C TYR A 70 -11.62 13.41 14.36
N LEU A 71 -12.23 13.02 15.48
CA LEU A 71 -12.35 13.85 16.66
C LEU A 71 -11.06 13.79 17.48
N ARG A 72 -10.85 14.80 18.33
CA ARG A 72 -9.82 14.75 19.36
C ARG A 72 -10.14 13.62 20.34
N GLU A 73 -9.12 12.90 20.82
CA GLU A 73 -9.34 11.78 21.75
C GLU A 73 -10.08 12.21 23.03
N SER A 74 -9.86 13.42 23.54
CA SER A 74 -10.55 13.94 24.72
C SER A 74 -12.03 14.26 24.48
N ASP A 75 -12.39 14.56 23.24
CA ASP A 75 -13.77 14.95 22.87
C ASP A 75 -14.58 13.71 22.46
N PHE A 76 -13.90 12.64 22.06
CA PHE A 76 -14.54 11.41 21.61
C PHE A 76 -15.24 10.67 22.75
N SER A 77 -16.53 10.40 22.54
CA SER A 77 -17.29 9.41 23.30
C SER A 77 -18.19 8.62 22.35
N GLN A 78 -18.54 7.39 22.72
CA GLN A 78 -19.50 6.59 21.94
C GLN A 78 -20.85 7.29 21.81
N HIS A 79 -21.25 8.06 22.82
CA HIS A 79 -22.48 8.86 22.79
C HIS A 79 -22.41 9.97 21.75
N LEU A 80 -21.34 10.78 21.75
CA LEU A 80 -21.16 11.86 20.76
C LEU A 80 -21.04 11.31 19.34
N ALA A 81 -20.29 10.21 19.15
CA ALA A 81 -20.19 9.56 17.85
C ALA A 81 -21.56 9.08 17.32
N ALA A 82 -22.38 8.49 18.19
CA ALA A 82 -23.75 8.06 17.85
C ALA A 82 -24.68 9.26 17.58
N GLU A 83 -24.52 10.36 18.30
CA GLU A 83 -25.28 11.60 18.06
C GLU A 83 -24.95 12.21 16.69
N ILE A 84 -23.66 12.35 16.37
CA ILE A 84 -23.19 12.83 15.05
C ILE A 84 -23.75 11.94 13.93
N HIS A 85 -23.64 10.62 14.09
CA HIS A 85 -24.19 9.67 13.12
C HIS A 85 -25.70 9.86 12.95
N ARG A 86 -26.47 9.98 14.04
CA ARG A 86 -27.93 10.17 13.97
C ARG A 86 -28.29 11.46 13.24
N VAL A 87 -27.65 12.59 13.59
CA VAL A 87 -27.90 13.89 12.94
C VAL A 87 -27.59 13.84 11.44
N LEU A 88 -26.47 13.23 11.06
CA LEU A 88 -26.11 13.06 9.65
C LEU A 88 -27.11 12.16 8.91
N ALA A 89 -27.56 11.07 9.53
CA ALA A 89 -28.58 10.19 8.96
C ALA A 89 -29.94 10.89 8.75
N ASP A 90 -30.27 11.83 9.63
CA ASP A 90 -31.50 12.63 9.58
C ASP A 90 -31.42 13.83 8.62
N GLU A 91 -30.23 14.32 8.25
CA GLU A 91 -30.10 15.58 7.50
C GLU A 91 -29.35 15.50 6.17
N LEU A 92 -28.47 14.51 5.97
CA LEU A 92 -27.75 14.37 4.70
C LEU A 92 -28.73 14.33 3.52
N PRO A 93 -28.36 14.91 2.37
CA PRO A 93 -29.18 14.83 1.16
C PRO A 93 -29.23 13.38 0.69
N PHE A 94 -30.34 12.94 0.11
CA PHE A 94 -30.48 11.58 -0.42
C PHE A 94 -29.50 11.28 -1.57
N VAL A 95 -29.09 12.32 -2.30
CA VAL A 95 -28.22 12.24 -3.47
C VAL A 95 -27.21 13.39 -3.43
N ILE A 96 -25.96 13.11 -3.76
CA ILE A 96 -24.90 14.11 -3.90
C ILE A 96 -24.16 13.86 -5.22
N HIS A 97 -24.05 14.88 -6.07
CA HIS A 97 -23.42 14.77 -7.41
C HIS A 97 -23.94 13.61 -8.27
N GLY A 98 -25.20 13.21 -8.06
CA GLY A 98 -25.87 12.10 -8.73
C GLY A 98 -25.70 10.72 -8.10
N PHE A 99 -24.95 10.61 -7.00
CA PHE A 99 -24.74 9.38 -6.25
C PHE A 99 -25.63 9.32 -5.00
N PRO A 100 -26.29 8.18 -4.70
CA PRO A 100 -26.98 8.02 -3.43
C PRO A 100 -26.02 8.12 -2.24
N THR A 101 -26.48 8.74 -1.17
CA THR A 101 -25.77 8.77 0.13
C THR A 101 -26.21 7.63 1.04
N HIS A 102 -27.27 6.91 0.67
CA HIS A 102 -27.78 5.76 1.38
C HIS A 102 -27.16 4.46 0.86
N PHE A 103 -26.78 3.59 1.80
CA PHE A 103 -26.17 2.31 1.56
C PHE A 103 -27.00 1.17 2.14
N VAL A 104 -27.06 0.05 1.43
CA VAL A 104 -27.68 -1.18 1.91
C VAL A 104 -26.61 -2.25 2.09
N GLU A 105 -26.64 -2.93 3.23
CA GLU A 105 -25.80 -4.10 3.47
C GLU A 105 -26.46 -5.32 2.81
N ILE A 106 -25.73 -5.98 1.92
CA ILE A 106 -26.23 -7.15 1.19
C ILE A 106 -25.69 -8.45 1.79
N ASP A 107 -24.49 -8.40 2.37
CA ASP A 107 -23.85 -9.55 3.02
C ASP A 107 -23.20 -9.11 4.35
N PRO A 108 -23.86 -9.37 5.49
CA PRO A 108 -23.34 -9.04 6.81
C PRO A 108 -22.04 -9.77 7.19
N ALA A 109 -21.77 -10.94 6.61
CA ALA A 109 -20.55 -11.69 6.89
C ALA A 109 -19.33 -11.10 6.16
N ARG A 110 -19.56 -10.38 5.07
CA ARG A 110 -18.53 -9.71 4.27
C ARG A 110 -18.56 -8.18 4.40
N HIS A 111 -19.50 -7.67 5.20
CA HIS A 111 -19.80 -6.25 5.36
C HIS A 111 -19.99 -5.52 4.04
N THR A 112 -20.50 -6.20 3.00
CA THR A 112 -20.60 -5.64 1.65
C THR A 112 -21.78 -4.68 1.54
N VAL A 113 -21.48 -3.43 1.20
CA VAL A 113 -22.46 -2.35 1.07
C VAL A 113 -22.53 -1.80 -0.34
N PHE A 114 -23.74 -1.43 -0.76
CA PHE A 114 -24.04 -0.86 -2.07
C PHE A 114 -24.82 0.43 -1.93
N MET A 115 -24.54 1.41 -2.78
CA MET A 115 -25.38 2.61 -2.87
C MET A 115 -26.79 2.23 -3.34
N SER A 116 -27.81 2.79 -2.69
CA SER A 116 -29.21 2.60 -3.06
C SER A 116 -29.96 3.90 -2.92
N PHE A 117 -30.78 4.24 -3.91
CA PHE A 117 -31.67 5.39 -3.82
C PHE A 117 -32.75 5.15 -2.76
N THR A 118 -33.04 6.19 -1.97
CA THR A 118 -34.11 6.20 -0.98
C THR A 118 -34.72 7.61 -0.90
N ASP A 119 -35.96 7.69 -0.45
CA ASP A 119 -36.65 8.92 -0.04
C ASP A 119 -37.00 8.90 1.47
N GLN A 120 -36.48 7.91 2.21
CA GLN A 120 -36.76 7.68 3.62
C GLN A 120 -35.58 8.03 4.50
N ARG A 121 -35.90 8.54 5.70
CA ARG A 121 -34.96 8.81 6.79
C ARG A 121 -35.19 7.84 7.95
N PRO A 122 -34.18 7.57 8.78
CA PRO A 122 -32.78 7.99 8.64
C PRO A 122 -32.09 7.27 7.47
N ILE A 123 -31.14 7.93 6.79
CA ILE A 123 -30.32 7.25 5.79
C ILE A 123 -29.18 6.46 6.46
N ASN A 124 -28.92 5.25 5.99
CA ASN A 124 -27.67 4.54 6.30
C ASN A 124 -26.52 5.10 5.46
N HIS A 125 -25.64 5.92 6.02
CA HIS A 125 -24.57 6.61 5.29
C HIS A 125 -23.17 6.07 5.63
N MET A 126 -22.16 6.37 4.80
CA MET A 126 -20.76 6.01 5.05
C MET A 126 -19.91 7.16 5.62
N VAL A 127 -20.47 7.93 6.56
CA VAL A 127 -19.68 8.82 7.44
C VAL A 127 -19.29 8.05 8.70
N PHE A 128 -18.00 7.91 8.94
CA PHE A 128 -17.46 7.19 10.10
C PHE A 128 -16.85 8.17 11.11
N VAL A 129 -17.12 7.98 12.39
CA VAL A 129 -16.59 8.86 13.46
C VAL A 129 -15.58 8.10 14.31
N THR A 130 -14.37 8.63 14.44
CA THR A 130 -13.27 8.02 15.19
C THR A 130 -12.30 9.09 15.71
N THR A 131 -11.14 8.67 16.19
CA THR A 131 -9.98 9.53 16.48
C THR A 131 -8.79 9.06 15.66
N ALA A 132 -7.79 9.92 15.43
CA ALA A 132 -6.58 9.52 14.70
C ALA A 132 -5.91 8.31 15.37
N ARG A 133 -5.76 8.36 16.70
CA ARG A 133 -5.21 7.27 17.52
C ARG A 133 -5.96 5.95 17.30
N ARG A 134 -7.29 5.95 17.38
CA ARG A 134 -8.10 4.72 17.22
C ARG A 134 -7.97 4.16 15.82
N PHE A 135 -8.06 5.03 14.81
CA PHE A 135 -7.91 4.63 13.42
C PHE A 135 -6.54 3.97 13.17
N PHE A 136 -5.45 4.63 13.53
CA PHE A 136 -4.11 4.09 13.27
C PHE A 136 -3.85 2.81 14.05
N ASN A 137 -4.23 2.72 15.34
CA ASN A 137 -4.10 1.46 16.07
C ASN A 137 -4.88 0.32 15.39
N SER A 138 -6.09 0.59 14.91
CA SER A 138 -6.92 -0.41 14.25
C SER A 138 -6.44 -0.78 12.85
N TYR A 139 -5.66 0.08 12.18
CA TYR A 139 -5.29 -0.06 10.77
C TYR A 139 -3.82 -0.42 10.55
N LEU A 140 -2.92 0.16 11.34
CA LEU A 140 -1.46 -0.05 11.32
C LEU A 140 -0.97 -0.90 12.49
N GLY A 141 -1.85 -1.28 13.43
CA GLY A 141 -1.47 -2.02 14.64
C GLY A 141 -0.75 -1.18 15.69
N LEU A 142 -0.61 0.14 15.46
CA LEU A 142 0.01 1.11 16.37
C LEU A 142 -0.43 2.55 16.04
N ASP A 143 -0.13 3.50 16.91
CA ASP A 143 -0.31 4.94 16.66
C ASP A 143 1.02 5.59 16.27
N PRO A 144 1.20 6.06 15.02
CA PRO A 144 2.45 6.68 14.57
C PRO A 144 2.69 8.07 15.19
N LEU A 145 1.70 8.64 15.87
CA LEU A 145 1.81 9.94 16.53
C LEU A 145 2.19 9.83 18.01
N ALA A 146 2.16 8.61 18.58
CA ALA A 146 2.39 8.38 20.00
C ALA A 146 3.87 8.52 20.39
N HIS A 147 4.79 8.09 19.52
CA HIS A 147 6.24 8.10 19.76
C HIS A 147 7.02 8.01 18.44
N GLU A 148 8.34 8.18 18.50
CA GLU A 148 9.22 7.90 17.37
C GLU A 148 9.22 6.39 17.07
N LEU A 149 8.80 6.02 15.86
CA LEU A 149 8.73 4.62 15.44
C LEU A 149 10.12 3.98 15.40
N SER A 150 10.24 2.83 16.07
CA SER A 150 11.40 1.96 16.00
C SER A 150 11.53 1.27 14.63
N PRO A 151 12.73 0.76 14.27
CA PRO A 151 12.89 -0.04 13.05
C PRO A 151 11.95 -1.26 13.00
N ALA A 152 11.75 -1.94 14.13
CA ALA A 152 10.84 -3.08 14.20
C ALA A 152 9.39 -2.69 13.87
N GLU A 153 8.94 -1.54 14.37
CA GLU A 153 7.60 -1.00 14.06
C GLU A 153 7.46 -0.69 12.57
N TRP A 154 8.44 0.00 11.98
CA TRP A 154 8.46 0.25 10.54
C TRP A 154 8.39 -1.02 9.70
N LEU A 155 9.20 -2.03 10.04
CA LEU A 155 9.26 -3.28 9.29
C LEU A 155 8.01 -4.16 9.48
N SER A 156 7.26 -3.96 10.57
CA SER A 156 6.03 -4.70 10.86
C SER A 156 4.76 -4.15 10.19
N MET A 157 4.78 -2.90 9.72
CA MET A 157 3.65 -2.31 9.00
C MET A 157 3.65 -2.74 7.54
N PRO A 158 2.56 -3.32 7.00
CA PRO A 158 2.47 -3.63 5.59
C PRO A 158 2.56 -2.38 4.71
N GLU A 159 3.31 -2.47 3.62
CA GLU A 159 3.40 -1.41 2.61
C GLU A 159 2.04 -1.04 2.03
N GLN A 160 1.12 -2.00 1.88
CA GLN A 160 -0.23 -1.73 1.39
C GLN A 160 -1.02 -0.78 2.32
N CYS A 161 -0.78 -0.84 3.63
CA CYS A 161 -1.42 0.04 4.61
C CYS A 161 -0.71 1.40 4.66
N LEU A 162 0.63 1.41 4.60
CA LEU A 162 1.40 2.66 4.49
C LEU A 162 1.02 3.43 3.21
N ARG A 163 0.82 2.71 2.10
CA ARG A 163 0.44 3.26 0.82
C ARG A 163 -0.90 3.97 0.87
N THR A 164 -1.90 3.38 1.48
CA THR A 164 -3.24 3.98 1.56
C THR A 164 -3.29 5.14 2.53
N VAL A 165 -2.54 5.11 3.65
CA VAL A 165 -2.44 6.25 4.57
C VAL A 165 -1.79 7.45 3.86
N THR A 166 -0.71 7.23 3.12
CA THR A 166 0.03 8.30 2.43
C THR A 166 -0.67 8.80 1.16
N SER A 167 -1.46 7.96 0.48
CA SER A 167 -2.20 8.33 -0.73
C SER A 167 -3.60 8.88 -0.45
N GLY A 168 -4.14 8.63 0.75
CA GLY A 168 -5.47 9.08 1.17
C GLY A 168 -5.62 10.59 1.18
N SER A 169 -6.84 11.08 0.97
CA SER A 169 -7.12 12.52 0.88
C SER A 169 -7.57 13.08 2.22
N VAL A 170 -6.97 14.21 2.62
CA VAL A 170 -7.32 14.96 3.83
C VAL A 170 -8.02 16.26 3.43
N HIS A 171 -9.31 16.35 3.77
CA HIS A 171 -10.20 17.45 3.40
C HIS A 171 -10.24 18.56 4.47
N ARG A 172 -10.13 18.18 5.74
CA ARG A 172 -9.98 19.07 6.91
C ARG A 172 -9.03 18.43 7.91
N ASP A 173 -8.24 19.24 8.62
CA ASP A 173 -7.34 18.73 9.66
C ASP A 173 -7.10 19.78 10.73
N ASP A 174 -8.15 20.11 11.48
CA ASP A 174 -8.02 21.11 12.54
C ASP A 174 -7.04 20.64 13.63
N LEU A 175 -6.87 19.34 13.81
CA LEU A 175 -6.06 18.75 14.87
C LEU A 175 -4.58 18.59 14.49
N ASP A 176 -4.23 18.79 13.22
CA ASP A 176 -2.90 18.54 12.63
C ASP A 176 -2.41 17.09 12.83
N GLU A 177 -3.33 16.14 13.06
CA GLU A 177 -2.99 14.74 13.32
C GLU A 177 -2.83 13.97 12.00
N LEU A 178 -3.70 14.23 11.02
CA LEU A 178 -3.73 13.47 9.77
C LEU A 178 -2.54 13.83 8.86
N ARG A 179 -2.31 15.12 8.65
CA ARG A 179 -1.19 15.61 7.82
C ARG A 179 0.15 15.31 8.46
N ARG A 180 0.26 15.40 9.79
CA ARG A 180 1.47 14.98 10.52
C ARG A 180 1.71 13.48 10.38
N ALA A 181 0.69 12.64 10.50
CA ALA A 181 0.83 11.20 10.26
C ALA A 181 1.26 10.90 8.82
N GLN A 182 0.65 11.55 7.83
CA GLN A 182 1.06 11.41 6.41
C GLN A 182 2.49 11.89 6.16
N ALA A 183 2.94 12.94 6.84
CA ALA A 183 4.31 13.43 6.73
C ALA A 183 5.31 12.45 7.35
N LEU A 184 5.02 11.93 8.54
CA LEU A 184 5.84 10.93 9.23
C LEU A 184 5.94 9.62 8.45
N LEU A 185 4.81 9.17 7.89
CA LEU A 185 4.71 7.91 7.15
C LEU A 185 5.01 8.06 5.65
N ARG A 186 5.41 9.25 5.18
CA ARG A 186 5.64 9.54 3.76
C ARG A 186 6.61 8.55 3.12
N TRP A 187 7.69 8.24 3.84
CA TRP A 187 8.68 7.26 3.43
C TRP A 187 9.43 6.71 4.64
N TYR A 188 10.14 5.60 4.46
CA TYR A 188 11.01 5.02 5.47
C TYR A 188 12.11 6.00 5.90
N PRO A 189 12.52 5.98 7.20
CA PRO A 189 13.80 6.53 7.62
C PRO A 189 14.95 5.92 6.82
N HIS A 190 16.02 6.69 6.61
CA HIS A 190 17.09 6.34 5.68
C HIS A 190 17.63 4.90 5.88
N ASP A 191 18.06 4.55 7.08
CA ASP A 191 18.63 3.24 7.35
C ASP A 191 17.62 2.09 7.24
N VAL A 192 16.35 2.35 7.57
CA VAL A 192 15.27 1.38 7.34
C VAL A 192 15.07 1.17 5.84
N TRP A 193 15.19 2.23 5.03
CA TRP A 193 15.15 2.13 3.57
C TRP A 193 16.32 1.31 3.01
N LEU A 194 17.55 1.54 3.50
CA LEU A 194 18.71 0.72 3.15
C LEU A 194 18.51 -0.75 3.52
N TYR A 195 17.93 -1.03 4.69
CA TYR A 195 17.61 -2.39 5.12
C TYR A 195 16.63 -3.08 4.16
N VAL A 196 15.50 -2.44 3.80
CA VAL A 196 14.51 -3.06 2.92
C VAL A 196 15.02 -3.21 1.49
N LEU A 197 15.84 -2.27 0.99
CA LEU A 197 16.53 -2.42 -0.29
C LEU A 197 17.52 -3.59 -0.28
N ALA A 198 18.31 -3.73 0.79
CA ALA A 198 19.26 -4.83 0.92
C ALA A 198 18.56 -6.19 0.97
N ALA A 199 17.43 -6.27 1.71
CA ALA A 199 16.61 -7.47 1.72
C ALA A 199 16.02 -7.77 0.33
N GLN A 200 15.59 -6.75 -0.41
CA GLN A 200 15.04 -6.92 -1.76
C GLN A 200 16.09 -7.46 -2.74
N TRP A 201 17.31 -6.91 -2.70
CA TRP A 201 18.44 -7.39 -3.49
C TRP A 201 18.80 -8.85 -3.17
N ARG A 202 18.75 -9.25 -1.89
CA ARG A 202 18.95 -10.66 -1.52
C ARG A 202 17.87 -11.59 -2.05
N ARG A 203 16.61 -11.16 -2.07
CA ARG A 203 15.52 -11.95 -2.63
C ARG A 203 15.71 -12.22 -4.11
N ILE A 204 16.27 -11.24 -4.84
CA ILE A 204 16.65 -11.42 -6.25
C ILE A 204 17.79 -12.42 -6.34
N GLU A 205 18.91 -12.16 -5.65
CA GLU A 205 20.13 -12.99 -5.68
C GLU A 205 19.86 -14.47 -5.40
N GLN A 206 19.04 -14.78 -4.39
CA GLN A 206 18.72 -16.15 -4.00
C GLN A 206 18.05 -16.98 -5.10
N GLU A 207 17.50 -16.35 -6.14
CA GLU A 207 16.78 -17.02 -7.22
C GLU A 207 17.36 -16.77 -8.63
N GLU A 208 18.35 -15.88 -8.81
CA GLU A 208 18.82 -15.49 -10.15
C GLU A 208 19.28 -16.70 -10.98
N ALA A 209 19.98 -17.65 -10.36
CA ALA A 209 20.48 -18.86 -11.02
C ALA A 209 19.40 -19.94 -11.24
N PHE A 210 18.24 -19.83 -10.60
CA PHE A 210 17.26 -20.92 -10.57
C PHE A 210 16.46 -21.05 -11.87
N VAL A 211 16.28 -19.96 -12.63
CA VAL A 211 15.65 -20.01 -13.96
C VAL A 211 16.44 -20.96 -14.87
N GLY A 212 17.74 -20.70 -15.03
CA GLY A 212 18.62 -21.55 -15.84
C GLY A 212 18.76 -22.96 -15.25
N ARG A 213 18.77 -23.09 -13.91
CA ARG A 213 18.87 -24.40 -13.27
C ARG A 213 17.66 -25.29 -13.49
N CYS A 214 16.45 -24.73 -13.48
CA CYS A 214 15.23 -25.43 -13.88
C CYS A 214 15.30 -25.86 -15.36
N GLY A 215 15.77 -24.96 -16.23
CA GLY A 215 15.99 -25.25 -17.65
C GLY A 215 16.94 -26.42 -17.91
N GLU A 216 18.05 -26.51 -17.16
CA GLU A 216 19.04 -27.61 -17.29
C GLU A 216 18.43 -29.01 -17.07
N VAL A 217 17.34 -29.11 -16.32
CA VAL A 217 16.65 -30.39 -16.07
C VAL A 217 15.36 -30.54 -16.88
N GLY A 218 15.07 -29.62 -17.80
CA GLY A 218 13.87 -29.62 -18.62
C GLY A 218 12.59 -29.23 -17.88
N ASP A 219 12.70 -28.53 -16.74
CA ASP A 219 11.55 -28.04 -15.96
C ASP A 219 11.15 -26.62 -16.41
N ASP A 220 10.53 -26.54 -17.59
CA ASP A 220 10.09 -25.25 -18.15
C ASP A 220 9.02 -24.57 -17.29
N LEU A 221 8.16 -25.37 -16.62
CA LEU A 221 7.15 -24.84 -15.71
C LEU A 221 7.82 -24.19 -14.49
N GLY A 222 8.74 -24.90 -13.83
CA GLY A 222 9.50 -24.37 -12.70
C GLY A 222 10.31 -23.13 -13.08
N SER A 223 10.96 -23.14 -14.25
CA SER A 223 11.67 -21.98 -14.79
C SER A 223 10.76 -20.75 -14.88
N ARG A 224 9.55 -20.91 -15.43
CA ARG A 224 8.58 -19.81 -15.55
C ARG A 224 8.01 -19.34 -14.20
N VAL A 225 7.85 -20.24 -13.23
CA VAL A 225 7.44 -19.88 -11.86
C VAL A 225 8.51 -19.03 -11.18
N VAL A 226 9.78 -19.44 -11.27
CA VAL A 226 10.92 -18.67 -10.73
C VAL A 226 11.07 -17.34 -11.46
N ALA A 227 10.98 -17.32 -12.79
CA ALA A 227 11.04 -16.10 -13.59
C ALA A 227 9.94 -15.10 -13.17
N ALA A 228 8.71 -15.57 -12.92
CA ALA A 228 7.63 -14.72 -12.43
C ALA A 228 7.90 -14.14 -11.04
N ARG A 229 8.56 -14.91 -10.15
CA ARG A 229 9.02 -14.41 -8.84
C ARG A 229 10.08 -13.32 -9.03
N LEU A 230 11.11 -13.56 -9.83
CA LEU A 230 12.14 -12.55 -10.13
C LEU A 230 11.54 -11.27 -10.72
N VAL A 231 10.60 -11.37 -11.66
CA VAL A 231 9.88 -10.20 -12.21
C VAL A 231 9.17 -9.43 -11.10
N ARG A 232 8.47 -10.12 -10.19
CA ARG A 232 7.83 -9.49 -9.03
C ARG A 232 8.87 -8.80 -8.13
N GLU A 233 9.99 -9.45 -7.83
CA GLU A 233 11.03 -8.88 -6.97
C GLU A 233 11.73 -7.66 -7.61
N LEU A 234 11.93 -7.66 -8.94
CA LEU A 234 12.46 -6.52 -9.69
C LEU A 234 11.47 -5.33 -9.69
N MET A 235 10.18 -5.60 -9.89
CA MET A 235 9.14 -4.56 -9.80
C MET A 235 9.07 -3.95 -8.39
N HIS A 236 9.19 -4.78 -7.35
CA HIS A 236 9.19 -4.31 -5.96
C HIS A 236 10.45 -3.49 -5.66
N LEU A 237 11.62 -3.92 -6.14
CA LEU A 237 12.85 -3.13 -6.04
C LEU A 237 12.69 -1.76 -6.70
N CYS A 238 12.07 -1.68 -7.87
CA CYS A 238 11.80 -0.40 -8.55
C CYS A 238 10.88 0.50 -7.72
N LEU A 239 9.83 -0.05 -7.12
CA LEU A 239 8.95 0.68 -6.21
C LEU A 239 9.74 1.25 -5.01
N LEU A 240 10.60 0.44 -4.39
CA LEU A 240 11.45 0.88 -3.27
C LEU A 240 12.47 1.96 -3.70
N MET A 241 13.09 1.83 -4.87
CA MET A 241 14.06 2.79 -5.40
C MET A 241 13.41 4.13 -5.78
N GLU A 242 12.17 4.11 -6.28
CA GLU A 242 11.38 5.32 -6.56
C GLU A 242 10.56 5.82 -5.37
N GLN A 243 10.83 5.29 -4.17
CA GLN A 243 10.20 5.67 -2.92
C GLN A 243 8.67 5.59 -2.96
N GLN A 244 8.15 4.48 -3.47
CA GLN A 244 6.74 4.16 -3.57
C GLN A 244 6.43 2.88 -2.79
N TYR A 245 5.51 2.94 -1.83
CA TYR A 245 5.03 1.73 -1.17
C TYR A 245 4.25 0.86 -2.14
N ALA A 246 4.49 -0.45 -2.10
CA ALA A 246 3.72 -1.41 -2.88
C ALA A 246 2.25 -1.47 -2.39
N PRO A 247 1.25 -1.40 -3.30
CA PRO A 247 -0.14 -1.65 -2.93
C PRO A 247 -0.39 -3.17 -2.78
N TYR A 248 -1.62 -3.53 -2.43
CA TYR A 248 -2.06 -4.92 -2.48
C TYR A 248 -2.00 -5.49 -3.90
N SER A 249 -1.90 -6.82 -4.00
CA SER A 249 -1.51 -7.57 -5.20
C SER A 249 -2.23 -7.17 -6.49
N LYS A 250 -3.55 -6.93 -6.43
CA LYS A 250 -4.37 -6.48 -7.58
C LYS A 250 -3.79 -5.27 -8.30
N TRP A 251 -3.25 -4.31 -7.56
CA TRP A 251 -2.78 -3.04 -8.10
C TRP A 251 -1.27 -2.95 -8.22
N PHE A 252 -0.53 -4.02 -7.92
CA PHE A 252 0.93 -4.02 -7.96
C PHE A 252 1.47 -3.63 -9.35
N GLY A 253 0.95 -4.25 -10.42
CA GLY A 253 1.31 -3.89 -11.80
C GLY A 253 0.87 -2.47 -12.20
N THR A 254 -0.26 -1.99 -11.69
CA THR A 254 -0.74 -0.60 -11.95
C THR A 254 0.12 0.44 -11.23
N ALA A 255 0.59 0.14 -10.02
CA ALA A 255 1.54 1.00 -9.32
C ALA A 255 2.90 1.01 -10.02
N PHE A 256 3.40 -0.16 -10.42
CA PHE A 256 4.64 -0.26 -11.18
C PHE A 256 4.56 0.53 -12.50
N SER A 257 3.48 0.43 -13.27
CA SER A 257 3.36 1.13 -14.56
C SER A 257 3.35 2.66 -14.45
N ARG A 258 3.15 3.22 -13.25
CA ARG A 258 3.23 4.65 -12.97
C ARG A 258 4.63 5.13 -12.55
N LEU A 259 5.59 4.21 -12.40
CA LEU A 259 6.99 4.55 -12.11
C LEU A 259 7.69 5.16 -13.33
N ARG A 260 8.72 5.98 -13.09
CA ARG A 260 9.51 6.59 -14.17
C ARG A 260 10.31 5.54 -14.93
N CYS A 261 10.75 4.47 -14.28
CA CYS A 261 11.49 3.38 -14.91
C CYS A 261 10.61 2.42 -15.72
N ALA A 262 9.28 2.47 -15.57
CA ALA A 262 8.38 1.48 -16.12
C ALA A 262 8.42 1.36 -17.65
N PRO A 263 8.49 2.46 -18.44
CA PRO A 263 8.57 2.37 -19.90
C PRO A 263 9.81 1.58 -20.38
N ASP A 264 10.93 1.68 -19.67
CA ASP A 264 12.19 1.02 -20.04
C ASP A 264 12.19 -0.46 -19.61
N LEU A 265 11.59 -0.78 -18.46
CA LEU A 265 11.62 -2.14 -17.90
C LEU A 265 10.46 -3.02 -18.37
N THR A 266 9.27 -2.45 -18.62
CA THR A 266 8.06 -3.22 -18.96
C THR A 266 8.24 -4.16 -20.16
N PRO A 267 8.90 -3.75 -21.27
CA PRO A 267 9.14 -4.65 -22.39
C PRO A 267 9.97 -5.89 -22.00
N HIS A 268 11.03 -5.70 -21.20
CA HIS A 268 11.87 -6.79 -20.73
C HIS A 268 11.11 -7.73 -19.78
N LEU A 269 10.43 -7.18 -18.77
CA LEU A 269 9.68 -7.97 -17.80
C LEU A 269 8.53 -8.75 -18.43
N SER A 270 7.85 -8.16 -19.43
CA SER A 270 6.79 -8.84 -20.16
C SER A 270 7.33 -9.96 -21.06
N ALA A 271 8.49 -9.74 -21.68
CA ALA A 271 9.16 -10.76 -22.49
C ALA A 271 9.67 -11.94 -21.63
N VAL A 272 10.19 -11.67 -20.43
CA VAL A 272 10.51 -12.72 -19.43
C VAL A 272 9.30 -13.62 -19.15
N LEU A 273 8.12 -13.04 -18.93
CA LEU A 273 6.90 -13.81 -18.63
C LEU A 273 6.33 -14.56 -19.85
N ALA A 274 6.61 -14.06 -21.05
CA ALA A 274 6.16 -14.66 -22.31
C ALA A 274 7.10 -15.75 -22.84
N ALA A 275 8.35 -15.79 -22.35
CA ALA A 275 9.39 -16.69 -22.82
C ALA A 275 8.94 -18.17 -22.75
N GLY A 276 9.24 -18.91 -23.82
CA GLY A 276 8.91 -20.32 -23.96
C GLY A 276 9.88 -21.26 -23.23
N ASP A 277 11.12 -20.81 -23.03
CA ASP A 277 12.18 -21.58 -22.39
C ASP A 277 13.10 -20.71 -21.52
N SER A 278 13.96 -21.36 -20.73
CA SER A 278 14.89 -20.71 -19.80
C SER A 278 15.95 -19.83 -20.49
N HIS A 279 16.34 -20.12 -21.73
CA HIS A 279 17.35 -19.35 -22.44
C HIS A 279 16.78 -18.03 -22.96
N GLU A 280 15.60 -18.06 -23.56
CA GLU A 280 14.86 -16.84 -23.94
C GLU A 280 14.57 -15.97 -22.71
N CYS A 281 14.18 -16.59 -21.60
CA CYS A 281 13.97 -15.91 -20.33
C CYS A 281 15.24 -15.17 -19.85
N GLU A 282 16.40 -15.84 -19.87
CA GLU A 282 17.68 -15.25 -19.48
C GLU A 282 18.05 -14.04 -20.35
N GLN A 283 17.83 -14.11 -21.67
CA GLN A 283 18.11 -13.01 -22.60
C GLN A 283 17.32 -11.74 -22.26
N HIS A 284 16.13 -11.87 -21.67
CA HIS A 284 15.31 -10.74 -21.22
C HIS A 284 15.60 -10.30 -19.78
N LEU A 285 16.06 -11.20 -18.91
CA LEU A 285 16.49 -10.87 -17.54
C LEU A 285 17.76 -10.02 -17.54
N ILE A 286 18.75 -10.31 -18.38
CA ILE A 286 20.03 -9.58 -18.45
C ILE A 286 19.84 -8.05 -18.58
N PRO A 287 19.10 -7.53 -19.59
CA PRO A 287 18.89 -6.09 -19.70
C PRO A 287 18.03 -5.52 -18.56
N ALA A 288 17.09 -6.29 -18.00
CA ALA A 288 16.33 -5.85 -16.83
C ALA A 288 17.23 -5.68 -15.60
N TYR A 289 18.11 -6.64 -15.34
CA TYR A 289 19.12 -6.59 -14.28
C TYR A 289 20.06 -5.39 -14.44
N ARG A 290 20.63 -5.20 -15.63
CA ARG A 290 21.49 -4.04 -15.91
C ARG A 290 20.77 -2.73 -15.56
N LYS A 291 19.52 -2.58 -16.00
CA LYS A 291 18.73 -1.37 -15.77
C LYS A 291 18.47 -1.12 -14.28
N VAL A 292 18.08 -2.14 -13.50
CA VAL A 292 17.86 -1.95 -12.06
C VAL A 292 19.16 -1.68 -11.29
N ALA A 293 20.29 -2.24 -11.72
CA ALA A 293 21.62 -1.93 -11.17
C ALA A 293 22.04 -0.48 -11.45
N GLU A 294 21.79 0.01 -12.67
CA GLU A 294 22.00 1.43 -13.03
C GLU A 294 21.12 2.36 -12.20
N MET A 295 19.85 1.98 -11.99
CA MET A 295 18.94 2.72 -11.11
C MET A 295 19.48 2.78 -9.68
N HIS A 296 19.95 1.66 -9.12
CA HIS A 296 20.57 1.63 -7.79
C HIS A 296 21.76 2.60 -7.70
N ASN A 297 22.69 2.51 -8.67
CA ASN A 297 23.86 3.40 -8.73
C ASN A 297 23.44 4.89 -8.83
N SER A 298 22.33 5.19 -9.53
CA SER A 298 21.82 6.56 -9.66
C SER A 298 21.31 7.16 -8.35
N LEU A 299 20.89 6.33 -7.38
CA LEU A 299 20.46 6.77 -6.06
C LEU A 299 21.62 7.25 -5.18
N ARG A 300 22.86 6.84 -5.50
CA ARG A 300 24.07 7.19 -4.75
C ARG A 300 24.00 6.82 -3.26
N LEU A 301 23.33 5.71 -2.95
CA LEU A 301 23.23 5.14 -1.60
C LEU A 301 24.48 4.35 -1.21
N THR A 302 25.25 3.89 -2.20
CA THR A 302 26.50 3.15 -2.04
C THR A 302 27.54 3.70 -3.02
N PRO A 303 28.83 3.34 -2.89
CA PRO A 303 29.78 3.47 -3.99
C PRO A 303 29.25 2.77 -5.27
N PRO A 304 29.66 3.19 -6.47
CA PRO A 304 29.22 2.55 -7.72
C PRO A 304 29.55 1.06 -7.76
N LEU A 305 28.56 0.25 -8.11
CA LEU A 305 28.68 -1.21 -8.21
C LEU A 305 28.60 -1.69 -9.68
N PRO A 306 29.11 -2.90 -9.99
CA PRO A 306 29.01 -3.47 -11.33
C PRO A 306 27.57 -3.60 -11.81
N THR A 307 27.30 -3.22 -13.07
CA THR A 307 25.97 -3.30 -13.69
C THR A 307 25.84 -4.43 -14.70
N GLU A 308 26.95 -5.08 -15.05
CA GLU A 308 26.99 -6.17 -16.02
C GLU A 308 26.74 -7.52 -15.33
N THR A 309 25.99 -8.39 -16.00
CA THR A 309 25.82 -9.77 -15.55
C THR A 309 27.08 -10.57 -15.79
N SER A 310 27.27 -11.63 -15.00
CA SER A 310 28.33 -12.62 -15.24
C SER A 310 27.87 -14.01 -14.83
N ARG A 311 28.72 -15.01 -15.08
CA ARG A 311 28.40 -16.41 -14.78
C ARG A 311 28.23 -16.63 -13.27
N PHE A 312 27.22 -17.41 -12.90
CA PHE A 312 27.03 -17.88 -11.53
C PHE A 312 28.07 -18.97 -11.19
N HIS A 313 29.22 -18.54 -10.67
CA HIS A 313 30.39 -19.40 -10.44
C HIS A 313 30.79 -20.16 -11.72
N ASP A 314 30.86 -21.49 -11.66
CA ASP A 314 31.19 -22.35 -12.81
C ASP A 314 29.96 -22.69 -13.67
N ARG A 315 28.76 -22.19 -13.32
CA ARG A 315 27.52 -22.44 -14.07
C ARG A 315 27.38 -21.47 -15.24
N PRO A 316 26.71 -21.88 -16.34
CA PRO A 316 26.59 -21.04 -17.53
C PRO A 316 25.57 -19.88 -17.38
N PHE A 317 24.84 -19.80 -16.26
CA PHE A 317 23.75 -18.84 -16.06
C PHE A 317 24.28 -17.42 -15.81
N GLN A 318 23.68 -16.44 -16.48
CA GLN A 318 23.97 -15.02 -16.27
C GLN A 318 23.17 -14.45 -15.09
N VAL A 319 23.89 -13.97 -14.09
CA VAL A 319 23.31 -13.34 -12.88
C VAL A 319 23.93 -11.97 -12.64
N LEU A 320 23.24 -11.11 -11.90
CA LEU A 320 23.74 -9.78 -11.56
C LEU A 320 24.63 -9.78 -10.31
N HIS A 321 24.51 -10.79 -9.44
CA HIS A 321 25.12 -10.82 -8.10
C HIS A 321 24.48 -9.78 -7.18
N GLY A 322 23.17 -9.94 -6.95
CA GLY A 322 22.41 -9.06 -6.04
C GLY A 322 22.96 -9.03 -4.60
N ASP A 323 23.76 -10.01 -4.21
CA ASP A 323 24.49 -10.05 -2.95
C ASP A 323 25.43 -8.86 -2.76
N VAL A 324 26.13 -8.46 -3.82
CA VAL A 324 27.05 -7.31 -3.82
C VAL A 324 26.31 -6.02 -3.47
N PHE A 325 25.11 -5.82 -4.02
CA PHE A 325 24.26 -4.67 -3.74
C PHE A 325 23.73 -4.69 -2.31
N ALA A 326 23.27 -5.86 -1.86
CA ALA A 326 22.76 -6.02 -0.51
C ALA A 326 23.83 -5.76 0.56
N ASP A 327 25.05 -6.25 0.36
CA ASP A 327 26.15 -6.08 1.31
C ASP A 327 26.64 -4.64 1.34
N ALA A 328 26.73 -3.99 0.17
CA ALA A 328 27.06 -2.57 0.08
C ALA A 328 26.02 -1.70 0.83
N LEU A 329 24.73 -1.94 0.63
CA LEU A 329 23.68 -1.23 1.37
C LEU A 329 23.75 -1.48 2.88
N ARG A 330 24.06 -2.71 3.28
CA ARG A 330 24.20 -3.05 4.71
C ARG A 330 25.39 -2.35 5.35
N ALA A 331 26.49 -2.16 4.63
CA ALA A 331 27.66 -1.44 5.12
C ALA A 331 27.39 0.05 5.39
N GLU A 332 26.40 0.64 4.71
CA GLU A 332 25.99 2.04 4.85
C GLU A 332 24.93 2.27 5.94
N ILE A 333 24.55 1.22 6.69
CA ILE A 333 23.65 1.35 7.84
C ILE A 333 24.45 1.79 9.08
N HIS A 334 24.03 2.88 9.71
CA HIS A 334 24.69 3.52 10.84
C HIS A 334 23.84 3.56 12.11
N ASP A 335 22.50 3.46 12.02
CA ASP A 335 21.62 3.31 13.16
C ASP A 335 21.81 1.91 13.77
N PRO A 336 22.33 1.80 15.01
CA PRO A 336 22.58 0.51 15.66
C PRO A 336 21.29 -0.29 15.87
N ARG A 337 20.13 0.37 15.96
CA ARG A 337 18.82 -0.29 16.07
C ARG A 337 18.47 -1.03 14.78
N VAL A 338 18.77 -0.43 13.61
CA VAL A 338 18.55 -1.07 12.30
C VAL A 338 19.61 -2.14 12.03
N ALA A 339 20.87 -1.87 12.36
CA ALA A 339 21.96 -2.84 12.23
C ALA A 339 21.71 -4.11 13.06
N ALA A 340 21.02 -3.98 14.20
CA ALA A 340 20.66 -5.10 15.06
C ALA A 340 19.53 -5.99 14.51
N VAL A 341 18.73 -5.50 13.54
CA VAL A 341 17.68 -6.31 12.91
C VAL A 341 18.31 -7.44 12.10
N ARG A 342 17.79 -8.66 12.29
CA ARG A 342 18.27 -9.87 11.61
C ARG A 342 18.37 -9.65 10.10
N ALA A 343 19.51 -10.01 9.55
CA ALA A 343 19.79 -9.76 8.15
C ALA A 343 18.88 -10.57 7.22
N HIS A 344 18.52 -9.92 6.11
CA HIS A 344 17.89 -10.50 4.93
C HIS A 344 16.43 -10.97 5.07
N ILE A 345 15.79 -10.77 6.23
CA ILE A 345 14.35 -11.08 6.38
C ILE A 345 13.49 -10.09 5.59
N GLY A 346 13.83 -8.79 5.67
CA GLY A 346 13.04 -7.73 5.03
C GLY A 346 11.83 -7.28 5.86
N SER A 347 11.02 -6.39 5.30
CA SER A 347 9.75 -5.95 5.90
C SER A 347 8.67 -7.04 5.79
N LEU A 348 7.59 -6.92 6.55
CA LEU A 348 6.44 -7.82 6.49
C LEU A 348 5.91 -8.01 5.06
N SER A 349 5.95 -6.97 4.23
CA SER A 349 5.53 -7.03 2.82
C SER A 349 6.50 -7.76 1.89
N GLN A 350 7.74 -7.98 2.33
CA GLN A 350 8.73 -8.73 1.54
C GLN A 350 8.65 -10.23 1.80
N TRP A 351 8.34 -10.68 3.03
CA TRP A 351 8.33 -12.11 3.36
C TRP A 351 6.94 -12.73 3.54
N ALA A 352 5.87 -11.95 3.68
CA ALA A 352 4.49 -12.45 3.71
C ALA A 352 3.71 -12.07 2.46
N ASP A 353 2.95 -13.03 1.92
CA ASP A 353 1.99 -12.86 0.82
C ASP A 353 0.54 -13.18 1.23
N SER A 354 0.34 -13.67 2.46
CA SER A 354 -0.98 -13.97 3.01
C SER A 354 -1.81 -12.70 3.21
N THR A 355 -2.95 -12.63 2.52
CA THR A 355 -3.96 -11.58 2.72
C THR A 355 -4.42 -11.52 4.18
N ASP A 356 -4.53 -12.67 4.85
CA ASP A 356 -4.97 -12.76 6.24
C ASP A 356 -3.93 -12.22 7.23
N ILE A 357 -2.65 -12.23 6.86
CA ILE A 357 -1.61 -11.57 7.64
C ILE A 357 -1.59 -10.08 7.31
N LEU A 358 -1.53 -9.73 6.02
CA LEU A 358 -1.31 -8.35 5.59
C LEU A 358 -2.52 -7.43 5.80
N SER A 359 -3.73 -7.96 5.95
CA SER A 359 -4.97 -7.17 6.05
C SER A 359 -5.56 -7.11 7.46
N TYR A 360 -5.02 -7.87 8.43
CA TYR A 360 -5.55 -7.94 9.79
C TYR A 360 -4.51 -7.45 10.81
N PRO A 361 -4.66 -6.22 11.33
CA PRO A 361 -3.62 -5.58 12.16
C PRO A 361 -3.34 -6.24 13.51
N SER A 362 -4.19 -7.17 13.95
CA SER A 362 -3.92 -8.00 15.15
C SER A 362 -2.65 -8.85 15.00
N TRP A 363 -2.23 -9.18 13.78
CA TRP A 363 -0.99 -9.91 13.54
C TRP A 363 0.27 -9.06 13.70
N TYR A 364 0.20 -7.75 13.46
CA TYR A 364 1.42 -6.94 13.32
C TYR A 364 2.24 -6.87 14.61
N PRO A 365 1.67 -6.63 15.81
CA PRO A 365 2.45 -6.65 17.05
C PRO A 365 3.06 -8.03 17.36
N VAL A 366 2.32 -9.11 17.07
CA VAL A 366 2.77 -10.49 17.30
C VAL A 366 3.97 -10.82 16.41
N LEU A 367 3.87 -10.49 15.12
CA LEU A 367 4.93 -10.71 14.15
C LEU A 367 6.12 -9.79 14.39
N ARG A 368 5.88 -8.53 14.79
CA ARG A 368 6.91 -7.58 15.20
C ARG A 368 7.76 -8.17 16.32
N GLN A 369 7.09 -8.62 17.38
CA GLN A 369 7.75 -9.27 18.50
C GLN A 369 8.54 -10.49 18.04
N SER A 370 7.91 -11.39 17.28
CA SER A 370 8.50 -12.68 16.90
C SER A 370 9.69 -12.56 15.94
N VAL A 371 9.65 -11.61 15.00
CA VAL A 371 10.57 -11.53 13.86
C VAL A 371 11.65 -10.47 14.05
N TYR A 372 11.29 -9.32 14.64
CA TYR A 372 12.16 -8.14 14.70
C TYR A 372 12.67 -7.81 16.11
N GLU A 373 11.92 -8.17 17.15
CA GLU A 373 12.27 -7.84 18.55
C GLU A 373 12.76 -9.05 19.37
N SER A 374 12.40 -10.27 18.99
CA SER A 374 12.85 -11.49 19.64
C SER A 374 14.38 -11.55 19.60
N ALA A 375 14.96 -11.66 20.80
CA ALA A 375 16.39 -11.61 21.03
C ALA A 375 17.16 -12.61 20.13
N ARG A 376 18.33 -12.13 19.68
CA ARG A 376 19.33 -12.82 18.86
C ARG A 376 19.60 -14.26 19.27
#